data_AF-A0A5C8T1M8-F1
#
_entry.id   AF-A0A5C8T1M8-F1
#
_cell.length_a   1.000
_cell.length_b   1.000
_cell.length_c   1.000
_cell.angle_alpha   90.00
_cell.angle_beta   90.00
_cell.angle_gamma   90.00
#
_symmetry.space_group_name_H-M   'P 1'
#
loop_
_entity.id
_entity.type
_entity.pdbx_description
1 polymer ?
#
loop_
_entity_poly.entity_id
_entity_poly.type
_entity_poly.pdbx_seq_one_letter_code
_entity_poly.pdbx_strand_id
1 'polypeptide(L)' 'MGAGPEIERDQRAAEYVLGTLSFDERAAFELERAVDPATARAVTAWEERLGPLALAVPDETPPDHVWP' A
#
# COMPACT_ATOMS: atom_id res chain seq x y z
N MET A 1 7.38 10.75 23.09
CA MET A 1 7.35 9.29 23.15
C MET A 1 7.16 8.86 21.71
N GLY A 2 8.23 8.42 21.03
CA GLY A 2 8.10 7.97 19.64
C GLY A 2 7.14 6.79 19.57
N ALA A 3 6.42 6.65 18.46
CA ALA A 3 5.61 5.47 18.24
C ALA A 3 6.53 4.23 18.29
N GLY A 4 6.05 3.11 18.82
CA GLY A 4 6.83 1.87 18.80
C GLY A 4 7.11 1.41 17.36
N PRO A 5 8.15 0.58 17.14
CA PRO A 5 8.51 0.12 15.79
C PRO A 5 7.39 -0.66 15.08
N GLU A 6 6.47 -1.24 15.85
CA GLU A 6 5.22 -1.83 15.38
C GLU A 6 4.30 -0.79 14.72
N ILE A 7 4.04 0.31 15.41
CA ILE A 7 3.13 1.36 14.96
C ILE A 7 3.72 2.08 13.75
N GLU A 8 5.03 2.32 13.74
CA GLU A 8 5.73 2.90 12.59
C GLU A 8 5.65 1.99 11.36
N ARG A 9 5.80 0.66 11.53
CA ARG A 9 5.60 -0.31 10.45
C ARG A 9 4.16 -0.27 9.92
N ASP A 10 3.18 -0.27 10.82
CA ASP A 10 1.77 -0.26 10.45
C ASP A 10 1.39 1.02 9.66
N GLN A 11 1.89 2.17 10.10
CA GLN A 11 1.70 3.45 9.39
C GLN A 11 2.34 3.43 8.00
N ARG A 12 3.61 3.00 7.88
CA ARG A 12 4.28 2.90 6.58
C ARG A 12 3.59 1.89 5.65
N ALA A 13 3.04 0.80 6.17
CA ALA A 13 2.25 -0.15 5.39
C ALA A 13 0.96 0.49 4.86
N ALA A 14 0.28 1.32 5.66
CA ALA A 14 -0.89 2.06 5.22
C ALA A 14 -0.55 3.04 4.07
N GLU A 15 0.51 3.82 4.23
CA GLU A 15 0.99 4.77 3.21
C GLU A 15 1.45 4.07 1.93
N TYR A 16 2.08 2.91 2.07
CA TYR A 16 2.48 2.07 0.95
C TYR A 16 1.26 1.60 0.13
N VAL A 17 0.21 1.08 0.81
CA VAL A 17 -1.02 0.60 0.16
C VAL A 17 -1.80 1.75 -0.48
N LEU A 18 -1.85 2.92 0.19
CA LEU A 18 -2.47 4.12 -0.36
C LEU A 18 -1.66 4.76 -1.50
N GLY A 19 -0.40 4.37 -1.69
CA GLY A 19 0.48 4.91 -2.72
C GLY A 19 0.99 6.32 -2.42
N THR A 20 1.04 6.72 -1.15
CA THR A 20 1.44 8.07 -0.72
C THR A 20 2.92 8.21 -0.36
N LEU A 21 3.66 7.10 -0.28
CA LEU A 21 5.11 7.11 -0.08
C LEU A 21 5.82 7.77 -1.27
N SER A 22 6.92 8.48 -1.00
CA SER A 22 7.85 8.91 -2.05
C SER A 22 8.50 7.71 -2.74
N PHE A 23 9.13 7.95 -3.90
CA PHE A 23 9.79 6.91 -4.66
C PHE A 23 10.85 6.15 -3.84
N ASP A 24 11.71 6.88 -3.13
CA ASP A 24 12.80 6.30 -2.34
C ASP A 24 12.27 5.53 -1.13
N GLU A 25 11.25 6.06 -0.44
CA GLU A 25 10.59 5.39 0.69
C GLU A 25 9.91 4.10 0.23
N ARG A 26 9.22 4.14 -0.91
CA ARG A 26 8.59 2.94 -1.49
C ARG A 26 9.65 1.90 -1.84
N ALA A 27 10.74 2.26 -2.49
CA ALA A 27 11.81 1.33 -2.84
C ALA A 27 12.44 0.68 -1.60
N ALA A 28 12.70 1.46 -0.55
CA ALA A 28 13.21 0.94 0.72
C ALA A 28 12.20 -0.01 1.40
N PHE A 29 10.91 0.36 1.41
CA PHE A 29 9.85 -0.45 2.00
C PHE A 29 9.65 -1.78 1.27
N GLU A 30 9.77 -1.81 -0.06
CA GLU A 30 9.69 -3.05 -0.85
C GLU A 30 10.82 -4.02 -0.52
N LEU A 31 12.05 -3.50 -0.34
CA LEU A 31 13.19 -4.31 0.09
C LEU A 31 12.97 -4.89 1.50
N GLU A 32 12.42 -4.08 2.42
CA GLU A 32 12.05 -4.53 3.78
C GLU A 32 10.96 -5.62 3.73
N ARG A 33 9.88 -5.37 2.98
CA ARG A 33 8.75 -6.30 2.81
C ARG A 33 9.19 -7.65 2.24
N ALA A 34 10.19 -7.66 1.36
CA ALA A 34 10.71 -8.88 0.75
C ALA A 34 11.37 -9.83 1.77
N VAL A 35 11.86 -9.30 2.89
CA VAL A 35 12.62 -10.06 3.89
C VAL A 35 11.97 -10.10 5.29
N ASP A 36 11.05 -9.19 5.59
CA ASP A 36 10.32 -9.13 6.87
C ASP A 36 8.84 -9.57 6.69
N PRO A 37 8.49 -10.79 7.14
CA PRO A 37 7.10 -11.27 7.11
C PRO A 37 6.12 -10.41 7.89
N ALA A 38 6.55 -9.70 8.94
CA ALA A 38 5.66 -8.81 9.69
C ALA A 38 5.23 -7.62 8.83
N THR A 39 6.16 -7.07 8.04
CA THR A 39 5.90 -5.99 7.08
C THR A 39 4.97 -6.46 5.96
N ALA A 40 5.19 -7.67 5.41
CA ALA A 40 4.28 -8.26 4.43
C ALA A 40 2.85 -8.45 4.97
N ARG A 41 2.70 -8.92 6.23
CA ARG A 41 1.39 -9.09 6.87
C ARG A 41 0.67 -7.76 7.10
N ALA A 42 1.39 -6.72 7.50
CA ALA A 42 0.81 -5.39 7.68
C ALA A 42 0.22 -4.86 6.35
N VAL A 43 0.94 -5.05 5.24
CA VAL A 43 0.45 -4.69 3.90
C VAL A 43 -0.83 -5.43 3.56
N THR A 44 -0.86 -6.77 3.73
CA THR A 44 -2.06 -7.58 3.47
C THR A 44 -3.26 -7.13 4.31
N ALA A 45 -3.05 -6.82 5.59
CA ALA A 45 -4.12 -6.31 6.45
C ALA A 45 -4.71 -4.98 5.95
N TRP A 46 -3.87 -4.09 5.42
CA TRP A 46 -4.33 -2.84 4.81
C TRP A 46 -5.00 -3.04 3.44
N GLU A 47 -4.51 -3.95 2.61
CA GLU A 47 -5.13 -4.33 1.34
C GLU A 47 -6.53 -4.92 1.55
N GLU A 48 -6.70 -5.82 2.53
CA GLU A 48 -8.01 -6.39 2.89
C GLU A 48 -8.99 -5.33 3.39
N ARG A 49 -8.48 -4.35 4.15
CA ARG A 49 -9.28 -3.26 4.70
C ARG A 49 -9.70 -2.22 3.65
N LEU A 50 -8.80 -1.86 2.74
CA LEU A 50 -9.00 -0.76 1.79
C LEU A 50 -9.44 -1.23 0.40
N GLY A 51 -9.14 -2.47 0.02
CA GLY A 51 -9.52 -3.06 -1.27
C GLY A 51 -11.01 -2.93 -1.60
N PRO A 52 -11.94 -3.16 -0.65
CA PRO A 52 -13.37 -2.97 -0.89
C PRO A 52 -13.77 -1.53 -1.27
N LEU A 53 -12.98 -0.52 -0.87
CA LEU A 53 -13.26 0.88 -1.23
C LEU A 53 -13.02 1.12 -2.72
N ALA A 54 -12.05 0.44 -3.33
CA ALA A 54 -11.82 0.53 -4.78
C ALA A 54 -12.99 -0.05 -5.57
N LEU A 55 -13.63 -1.10 -5.05
CA LEU A 55 -14.81 -1.73 -5.66
C LEU A 55 -16.10 -0.93 -5.51
N ALA A 56 -16.13 0.07 -4.61
CA ALA A 56 -17.28 0.94 -4.42
C ALA A 56 -17.36 2.07 -5.47
N VAL A 57 -16.30 2.27 -6.24
CA VAL A 57 -16.24 3.27 -7.31
C VAL A 57 -16.86 2.68 -8.58
N PRO A 58 -17.79 3.39 -9.26
CA PRO A 58 -18.31 2.94 -10.53
C PRO A 58 -17.22 2.78 -11.59
N ASP A 59 -17.35 1.75 -12.42
CA ASP A 59 -16.44 1.53 -13.56
C ASP A 59 -16.62 2.65 -14.60
N GLU A 60 -15.51 3.20 -15.07
CA GLU A 60 -15.47 4.17 -16.17
C GLU A 60 -14.80 3.52 -17.39
N THR A 61 -15.45 3.63 -18.56
CA THR A 61 -14.90 3.04 -19.79
C THR A 61 -13.71 3.87 -20.27
N PRO A 62 -12.50 3.29 -20.39
CA PRO A 62 -11.35 4.01 -20.91
C PRO A 62 -11.54 4.34 -22.41
N PRO A 63 -11.03 5.48 -22.91
CA PRO A 63 -11.12 5.82 -24.33
C PRO A 63 -10.40 4.79 -25.24
N ASP A 64 -10.94 4.47 -26.41
CA ASP A 64 -10.39 3.46 -27.33
C ASP A 64 -8.90 3.63 -27.67
N HIS A 65 -8.40 4.87 -27.67
CA HIS A 65 -7.00 5.15 -28.03
C HIS A 65 -5.98 4.77 -26.95
N VAL A 66 -6.40 4.49 -25.71
CA VAL A 66 -5.47 4.07 -24.65
C VAL A 66 -5.17 2.58 -24.68
N TRP A 67 -5.91 1.79 -25.47
CA TRP A 67 -5.67 0.37 -25.67
C TRP A 67 -5.95 -0.04 -27.13
N PRO A 68 -5.06 0.30 -28.07
CA PRO A 68 -5.24 0.04 -29.50
C PRO A 68 -5.09 -1.44 -29.89
#